data_AF-A0AAE6Z310-F1
#
_entry.id   AF-A0AAE6Z310-F1
#
_cell.length_a   1.000
_cell.length_b   1.000
_cell.length_c   1.000
_cell.angle_alpha   90.00
_cell.angle_beta   90.00
_cell.angle_gamma   90.00
#
_symmetry.space_group_name_H-M   'P 1'
#
loop_
_entity.id
_entity.type
_entity.pdbx_description
1 polymer ?
#
loop_
_entity_poly.entity_id
_entity_poly.type
_entity_poly.pdbx_seq_one_letter_code
_entity_poly.pdbx_strand_id
1 'polypeptide(L)' 'MEKKIGFYQEVRISPNCKEKNKKYIGKKGGVMGVSEEDGVLYGYSIKLYDEEYLLSFDKDEVIPTGKQLTQDDFY' A
#
# COMPACT_ATOMS: atom_id res chain seq x y z
N MET A 1 14.41 8.32 10.49
CA MET A 1 14.13 8.15 9.04
C MET A 1 12.99 7.14 8.94
N GLU A 2 11.77 7.61 8.73
CA GLU A 2 10.66 6.71 8.40
C GLU A 2 11.00 6.04 7.07
N LYS A 3 11.01 4.70 7.05
CA LYS A 3 11.31 3.94 5.83
C LYS A 3 10.12 4.12 4.88
N LYS A 4 10.26 5.05 3.93
CA LYS A 4 9.31 5.25 2.83
C LYS A 4 9.11 3.91 2.11
N ILE A 5 7.85 3.54 1.89
CA ILE A 5 7.50 2.34 1.13
C ILE A 5 7.60 2.70 -0.35
N GLY A 6 8.47 2.01 -1.08
CA GLY A 6 8.70 2.25 -2.50
C GLY A 6 7.74 1.47 -3.40
N PHE A 7 7.81 1.75 -4.69
CA PHE A 7 7.11 0.98 -5.72
C PHE A 7 7.42 -0.51 -5.61
N TYR A 8 6.40 -1.31 -5.87
CA TYR A 8 6.42 -2.77 -5.83
C TYR A 8 6.82 -3.38 -4.48
N GLN A 9 6.90 -2.61 -3.39
CA GLN A 9 6.97 -3.25 -2.07
C GLN A 9 5.62 -3.86 -1.70
N GLU A 10 5.64 -5.10 -1.21
CA GLU A 10 4.45 -5.75 -0.68
C GLU A 10 4.13 -5.14 0.68
N VAL A 11 2.84 -4.84 0.86
CA VAL A 11 2.28 -4.29 2.08
C VAL A 11 1.09 -5.11 2.53
N ARG A 12 0.74 -4.97 3.81
CA ARG A 12 -0.53 -5.41 4.37
C ARG A 12 -1.30 -4.21 4.93
N ILE A 13 -2.63 -4.26 4.86
CA ILE A 13 -3.47 -3.22 5.44
C ILE A 13 -3.50 -3.35 6.96
N SER A 14 -3.23 -2.25 7.64
CA SER A 14 -3.17 -2.13 9.10
C SER A 14 -4.52 -2.42 9.75
N PRO A 15 -4.57 -3.09 10.92
CA PRO A 15 -5.80 -3.22 11.70
C PRO A 15 -6.33 -1.87 12.23
N ASN A 16 -5.48 -0.84 12.25
CA ASN A 16 -5.83 0.51 12.68
C ASN A 16 -6.23 1.44 11.51
N CYS A 17 -6.58 0.87 10.35
CA CYS A 17 -7.02 1.66 9.20
C CYS A 17 -8.36 2.39 9.48
N LYS A 18 -8.66 3.40 8.67
CA LYS A 18 -9.92 4.15 8.71
C LYS A 18 -11.11 3.22 8.49
N GLU A 19 -12.29 3.62 8.99
CA GLU A 19 -13.52 2.82 8.94
C GLU A 19 -13.85 2.30 7.54
N LYS A 20 -13.75 3.15 6.52
CA LYS A 20 -13.99 2.80 5.10
C LYS A 20 -13.11 1.65 4.58
N ASN A 21 -11.96 1.43 5.21
CA ASN A 21 -10.93 0.48 4.80
C ASN A 21 -10.94 -0.81 5.64
N LYS A 22 -11.79 -0.91 6.68
CA LYS A 22 -11.83 -2.06 7.60
C LYS A 22 -12.03 -3.41 6.89
N LYS A 23 -12.77 -3.44 5.77
CA LYS A 23 -12.97 -4.65 4.95
C LYS A 23 -11.67 -5.20 4.31
N TYR A 24 -10.58 -4.43 4.35
CA TYR A 24 -9.30 -4.82 3.78
C TYR A 24 -8.26 -5.18 4.84
N ILE A 25 -8.58 -5.12 6.13
CA ILE A 25 -7.63 -5.43 7.22
C ILE A 25 -6.95 -6.78 6.97
N GLY A 26 -5.62 -6.79 7.02
CA GLY A 26 -4.81 -7.98 6.82
C GLY A 26 -4.64 -8.43 5.37
N LYS A 27 -5.42 -7.89 4.41
CA LYS A 27 -5.19 -8.13 2.98
C LYS A 27 -3.82 -7.58 2.55
N LYS A 28 -3.24 -8.23 1.55
CA LYS A 28 -1.92 -7.91 1.00
C LYS A 28 -2.00 -7.43 -0.44
N GLY A 29 -0.99 -6.67 -0.85
CA GLY A 29 -0.86 -6.17 -2.21
C GLY A 29 0.47 -5.44 -2.41
N GLY A 30 0.71 -4.99 -3.64
CA GLY A 30 1.89 -4.19 -3.99
C GLY A 30 1.56 -2.70 -4.11
N VAL A 31 2.51 -1.85 -3.71
CA VAL A 31 2.45 -0.40 -3.96
C VAL A 31 2.66 -0.10 -5.43
N MET A 32 1.63 0.41 -6.09
CA MET A 32 1.63 0.81 -7.50
C MET A 32 1.70 2.33 -7.69
N GLY A 33 1.58 3.11 -6.61
CA GLY A 33 1.70 4.55 -6.63
C GLY A 33 2.03 5.12 -5.26
N VAL A 34 2.79 6.21 -5.24
CA VAL A 34 3.16 6.94 -4.03
C VAL A 34 2.65 8.37 -4.18
N SER A 35 1.74 8.79 -3.30
CA SER A 35 1.21 10.14 -3.28
C SER A 35 2.09 11.00 -2.37
N GLU A 36 3.01 11.76 -2.96
CA GLU A 36 3.95 12.64 -2.27
C GLU A 36 4.03 14.00 -2.99
N GLU A 37 3.95 15.09 -2.24
CA GLU A 37 4.09 16.46 -2.74
C GLU A 37 4.96 17.26 -1.75
N ASP A 38 5.92 18.03 -2.25
CA ASP A 38 6.87 18.82 -1.45
C ASP A 38 7.56 18.03 -0.30
N GLY A 39 7.82 16.73 -0.52
CA GLY A 39 8.43 15.83 0.48
C GLY A 39 7.47 15.35 1.58
N VAL A 40 6.19 15.72 1.50
CA VAL A 40 5.12 15.23 2.38
C VAL A 40 4.48 14.01 1.74
N LEU A 41 4.61 12.86 2.40
CA LEU A 41 3.92 11.63 2.01
C LEU A 41 2.46 11.69 2.49
N TYR A 42 1.51 11.57 1.57
CA TYR A 42 0.08 11.51 1.88
C TYR A 42 -0.43 10.08 1.98
N GLY A 43 0.05 9.20 1.10
CA GLY A 43 -0.40 7.82 1.06
C GLY A 43 0.09 7.04 -0.15
N TYR A 44 -0.58 5.92 -0.39
CA TYR A 44 -0.16 4.92 -1.37
C TYR A 44 -1.37 4.41 -2.16
N SER A 45 -1.14 4.15 -3.45
CA SER A 45 -2.04 3.36 -4.28
C SER A 45 -1.56 1.92 -4.30
N ILE A 46 -2.43 0.99 -3.93
CA ILE A 46 -2.10 -0.42 -3.73
C ILE A 46 -2.99 -1.28 -4.62
N LYS A 47 -2.37 -2.23 -5.32
CA LYS A 47 -3.06 -3.34 -5.99
C LYS A 47 -3.13 -4.50 -5.01
N LEU A 48 -4.28 -4.66 -4.34
CA LEU A 48 -4.54 -5.83 -3.50
C LEU A 48 -4.68 -7.08 -4.38
N TYR A 49 -4.20 -8.22 -3.90
CA TYR A 49 -4.24 -9.47 -4.67
C TYR A 49 -5.66 -9.94 -4.97
N ASP A 50 -6.59 -9.69 -4.04
CA ASP A 50 -8.00 -10.08 -4.15
C ASP A 50 -8.92 -8.97 -4.69
N GLU A 51 -8.37 -7.88 -5.25
CA GLU A 51 -9.18 -6.78 -5.80
C GLU A 51 -8.78 -6.46 -7.25
N GLU A 52 -9.77 -6.16 -8.09
CA GLU A 52 -9.56 -5.90 -9.51
C GLU A 52 -8.97 -4.50 -9.77
N TYR A 53 -9.16 -3.55 -8.86
CA TYR A 53 -8.78 -2.15 -9.03
C TYR A 53 -7.73 -1.70 -8.01
N LEU A 54 -7.09 -0.57 -8.31
CA LEU A 54 -6.19 0.11 -7.38
C LEU A 54 -6.98 0.79 -6.27
N LEU A 55 -6.50 0.63 -5.05
CA LEU A 55 -7.09 1.21 -3.86
C LEU A 55 -6.12 2.20 -3.22
N SER A 56 -6.64 3.31 -2.71
CA SER A 56 -5.82 4.33 -2.04
C SER A 56 -5.93 4.24 -0.53
N PHE A 57 -4.78 4.27 0.13
CA PHE A 57 -4.65 4.18 1.58
C PHE A 57 -3.73 5.28 2.09
N ASP A 58 -4.01 5.83 3.27
CA ASP A 58 -3.10 6.79 3.89
C ASP A 58 -1.82 6.10 4.33
N LYS A 59 -0.76 6.89 4.52
CA LYS A 59 0.57 6.37 4.88
C LYS A 59 0.58 5.50 6.14
N ASP A 60 -0.29 5.77 7.10
CA ASP A 60 -0.37 5.08 8.40
C ASP A 60 -1.29 3.84 8.37
N GLU A 61 -1.98 3.62 7.25
CA GLU A 61 -2.88 2.47 7.05
C GLU A 61 -2.18 1.24 6.45
N VAL A 62 -0.90 1.36 6.11
CA VAL A 62 -0.14 0.34 5.38
C VAL A 62 1.09 -0.08 6.16
N ILE A 63 1.38 -1.37 6.15
CA ILE A 63 2.52 -1.95 6.86
C ILE A 63 3.38 -2.72 5.86
N PRO A 64 4.67 -2.39 5.67
CA PRO A 64 5.53 -3.13 4.75
C PRO A 64 5.74 -4.55 5.27
N THR A 65 5.67 -5.54 4.39
CA THR A 65 5.97 -6.93 4.75
C THR A 65 7.46 -7.26 4.63
N GLY A 66 8.22 -6.40 3.93
CA GLY A 66 9.65 -6.59 3.63
C GLY A 66 9.91 -7.33 2.32
N LYS A 67 8.86 -7.80 1.63
CA LYS A 67 8.99 -8.43 0.32
C LYS A 67 8.97 -7.38 -0.78
N GLN A 68 9.92 -7.49 -1.71
CA GLN A 68 9.96 -6.72 -2.94
C GLN A 68 9.30 -7.55 -4.05
N LEU A 69 8.37 -6.93 -4.77
CA LEU A 69 7.73 -7.46 -5.96
C LEU A 69 8.37 -6.83 -7.20
N THR A 70 7.96 -7.32 -8.35
CA THR A 70 8.34 -6.84 -9.67
C THR A 70 7.11 -6.43 -10.46
N GLN A 71 7.33 -5.81 -11.62
CA GLN A 71 6.23 -5.49 -12.54
C GLN A 71 5.53 -6.76 -13.06
N ASP A 72 6.27 -7.86 -13.24
CA ASP A 72 5.80 -9.17 -13.73
C ASP A 72 4.82 -9.83 -12.76
N ASP A 73 4.87 -9.47 -11.47
CA ASP A 73 3.89 -9.93 -10.47
C ASP A 73 2.49 -9.31 -10.70
N PHE A 74 2.36 -8.31 -11.58
CA PHE A 74 1.12 -7.56 -11.81
C PHE A 74 0.69 -7.47 -13.29
N TYR A 75 1.58 -7.74 -14.24
CA TYR A 75 1.36 -7.66 -15.70
C TYR A 75 2.00 -8.86 -16.40
#